data_AF-A0A1G7H3Q3-F1
#
_entry.id   AF-A0A1G7H3Q3-F1
#
_cell.length_a   1.000
_cell.length_b   1.000
_cell.length_c   1.000
_cell.angle_alpha   90.00
_cell.angle_beta   90.00
_cell.angle_gamma   90.00
#
_symmetry.space_group_name_H-M   'P 1'
#
loop_
_entity.id
_entity.type
_entity.pdbx_description
1 polymer ?
#
loop_
_entity_poly.entity_id
_entity_poly.type
_entity_poly.pdbx_seq_one_letter_code
_entity_poly.pdbx_strand_id
1 'polypeptide(L)'
;MAEGAPESTGDNADRTATVRTTHADAATVAAALGPDETDSMRTRVDGDVVACTVARPTTGGLQSTLDDHLVNLRVADRVVERARDHAAADASRTTAADADAAAVAHADSIDTFDSGDEPQTTDTDT
;
A
#
# COMPACT_ATOMS: atom_id res chain seq x y z
N MET A 1 15.27 -63.45 -19.47
CA MET A 1 15.85 -62.26 -20.10
C MET A 1 14.80 -61.17 -20.00
N ALA A 2 14.82 -60.40 -18.91
CA ALA A 2 13.89 -59.30 -18.69
C ALA A 2 14.58 -58.04 -19.21
N GLU A 3 14.04 -57.48 -20.30
CA GLU A 3 14.49 -56.22 -20.87
C GLU A 3 14.01 -55.09 -19.96
N GLY A 4 14.93 -54.49 -19.21
CA GLY A 4 14.68 -53.29 -18.44
C GLY A 4 14.42 -52.14 -19.41
N ALA A 5 13.20 -51.61 -19.40
CA ALA A 5 12.88 -50.37 -20.10
C ALA A 5 13.82 -49.26 -19.60
N PRO A 6 14.30 -48.36 -20.48
CA PRO A 6 15.09 -47.22 -20.03
C PRO A 6 14.19 -46.36 -19.15
N GLU A 7 14.52 -46.28 -17.86
CA GLU A 7 13.97 -45.24 -17.00
C GLU A 7 14.26 -43.92 -17.70
N SER A 8 13.19 -43.22 -18.08
CA SER A 8 13.26 -41.91 -18.68
C SER A 8 14.03 -41.00 -17.72
N THR A 9 15.34 -40.85 -17.95
CA THR A 9 16.13 -39.72 -17.48
C THR A 9 15.64 -38.48 -18.25
N GLY A 10 14.38 -38.13 -18.04
CA GLY A 10 13.91 -36.77 -18.22
C GLY A 10 14.53 -35.99 -17.09
N ASP A 11 15.81 -35.68 -17.26
CA ASP A 11 16.67 -35.03 -16.29
C ASP A 11 16.04 -33.68 -15.92
N ASN A 12 15.27 -33.70 -14.82
CA ASN A 12 15.21 -32.78 -13.68
C ASN A 12 15.51 -31.28 -13.88
N ALA A 13 15.37 -30.73 -15.09
CA ALA A 13 15.47 -29.31 -15.32
C ALA A 13 14.16 -28.67 -14.85
N ASP A 14 14.23 -27.77 -13.88
CA ASP A 14 13.07 -26.99 -13.47
C ASP A 14 12.46 -26.26 -14.67
N ARG A 15 11.13 -26.27 -14.73
CA ARG A 15 10.36 -25.43 -15.65
C ARG A 15 10.27 -24.06 -15.02
N THR A 16 10.71 -23.04 -15.75
CA THR A 16 10.76 -21.67 -15.25
C THR A 16 9.81 -20.78 -16.02
N ALA A 17 9.13 -19.89 -15.30
CA ALA A 17 8.36 -18.79 -15.88
C ALA A 17 8.71 -17.48 -15.19
N THR A 18 8.53 -16.37 -15.89
CA THR A 18 8.66 -15.03 -15.31
C THR A 18 7.45 -14.21 -15.69
N VAL A 19 6.77 -13.66 -14.68
CA VAL A 19 5.69 -12.69 -14.83
C VAL A 19 6.24 -11.31 -14.51
N ARG A 20 5.88 -10.31 -15.32
CA ARG A 20 6.26 -8.90 -15.13
C ARG A 20 5.00 -8.06 -15.21
N THR A 21 4.76 -7.24 -14.19
CA THR A 21 3.61 -6.36 -14.09
C THR A 21 4.05 -4.98 -13.62
N THR A 22 3.36 -3.94 -14.11
CA THR A 22 3.66 -2.56 -13.78
C THR A 22 2.69 -2.04 -12.73
N HIS A 23 3.21 -1.33 -11.73
CA HIS A 23 2.44 -0.82 -10.59
C HIS A 23 2.85 0.61 -10.26
N ALA A 24 1.89 1.44 -9.85
CA ALA A 24 2.16 2.82 -9.43
C ALA A 24 3.07 2.90 -8.19
N ASP A 25 3.06 1.87 -7.34
CA ASP A 25 3.95 1.71 -6.19
C ASP A 25 4.46 0.26 -6.12
N ALA A 26 5.35 -0.07 -7.05
CA ALA A 26 5.90 -1.42 -7.18
C ALA A 26 6.66 -1.90 -5.93
N ALA A 27 7.32 -1.00 -5.21
CA ALA A 27 8.04 -1.34 -3.99
C ALA A 27 7.09 -1.80 -2.88
N THR A 28 6.00 -1.08 -2.65
CA THR A 28 5.01 -1.46 -1.64
C THR A 28 4.25 -2.73 -2.04
N VAL A 29 3.92 -2.90 -3.33
CA VAL A 29 3.31 -4.14 -3.83
C VAL A 29 4.22 -5.35 -3.60
N ALA A 30 5.51 -5.24 -3.93
CA ALA A 30 6.46 -6.33 -3.69
C ALA A 30 6.63 -6.64 -2.19
N ALA A 31 6.64 -5.62 -1.33
CA ALA A 31 6.69 -5.81 0.12
C ALA A 31 5.46 -6.58 0.64
N ALA A 32 4.27 -6.30 0.09
CA ALA A 32 3.04 -7.01 0.43
C ALA A 32 3.01 -8.48 -0.04
N LEU A 33 3.79 -8.81 -1.07
CA LEU A 33 3.95 -10.20 -1.57
C LEU A 33 4.98 -11.01 -0.76
N GLY A 34 5.90 -10.34 -0.07
CA GLY A 34 6.98 -10.96 0.71
C GLY A 34 6.56 -12.14 1.61
N PRO A 35 5.42 -12.08 2.32
CA PRO A 35 4.97 -13.18 3.18
C PRO A 35 4.71 -14.53 2.48
N ASP A 36 4.42 -14.53 1.17
CA ASP A 36 4.13 -15.75 0.39
C ASP A 36 5.35 -16.23 -0.42
N GLU A 37 6.49 -15.55 -0.31
CA GLU A 37 7.69 -16.01 -0.98
C GLU A 37 8.17 -17.37 -0.44
N THR A 38 8.42 -18.28 -1.38
CA THR A 38 9.00 -19.60 -1.13
C THR A 38 10.29 -19.74 -1.92
N ASP A 39 11.09 -20.78 -1.67
CA ASP A 39 12.30 -21.04 -2.48
C ASP A 39 12.02 -21.33 -3.95
N SER A 40 10.78 -21.69 -4.28
CA SER A 40 10.34 -21.91 -5.66
C SER A 40 10.04 -20.63 -6.44
N MET A 41 10.08 -19.46 -5.79
CA MET A 41 9.79 -18.17 -6.39
C MET A 41 10.72 -17.05 -5.89
N ARG A 42 10.97 -16.07 -6.74
CA ARG A 42 11.75 -14.88 -6.41
C ARG A 42 11.14 -13.66 -7.08
N THR A 43 10.73 -12.70 -6.25
CA THR A 43 10.18 -11.41 -6.64
C THR A 43 11.28 -10.37 -6.59
N ARG A 44 11.34 -9.51 -7.61
CA ARG A 44 12.24 -8.37 -7.69
C ARG A 44 11.49 -7.15 -8.20
N VAL A 45 11.98 -5.98 -7.83
CA VAL A 45 11.45 -4.70 -8.33
C VAL A 45 12.50 -4.05 -9.22
N ASP A 46 12.07 -3.59 -10.39
CA ASP A 46 12.84 -2.78 -11.32
C ASP A 46 12.00 -1.57 -11.72
N GLY A 47 12.25 -0.41 -11.08
CA GLY A 47 11.44 0.79 -11.24
C GLY A 47 9.98 0.56 -10.83
N ASP A 48 9.07 0.69 -11.78
CA ASP A 48 7.63 0.46 -11.63
C ASP A 48 7.21 -1.00 -11.92
N VAL A 49 8.17 -1.88 -12.23
CA VAL A 49 7.91 -3.29 -12.56
C VAL A 49 8.17 -4.19 -11.36
N VAL A 50 7.17 -5.03 -11.03
CA VAL A 50 7.34 -6.21 -10.18
C VAL A 50 7.56 -7.42 -11.09
N ALA A 51 8.68 -8.10 -10.93
CA ALA A 51 9.05 -9.28 -11.68
C ALA A 51 9.14 -10.50 -10.75
N CYS A 52 8.32 -11.51 -10.97
CA CYS A 52 8.36 -12.77 -10.24
C CYS A 52 8.82 -13.89 -11.15
N THR A 53 9.90 -14.57 -10.77
CA THR A 53 10.38 -15.77 -11.43
C THR A 53 10.03 -16.99 -10.58
N VAL A 54 9.38 -17.98 -11.18
CA VAL A 54 8.98 -19.24 -10.53
C VAL A 54 9.68 -20.40 -11.23
N ALA A 55 10.20 -21.35 -10.45
CA ALA A 55 10.83 -22.57 -10.93
C ALA A 55 10.18 -23.81 -10.28
N ARG A 56 9.64 -24.73 -11.09
CA ARG A 56 9.00 -25.96 -10.59
C ARG A 56 9.34 -27.18 -11.46
N PRO A 57 9.42 -28.40 -10.89
CA PRO A 57 9.75 -29.60 -11.66
C PRO A 57 8.72 -29.97 -12.73
N THR A 58 7.44 -29.63 -12.52
CA THR A 58 6.33 -29.97 -13.42
C THR A 58 5.63 -28.72 -13.93
N THR A 59 5.05 -28.79 -15.13
CA THR A 59 4.24 -27.71 -15.71
C THR A 59 2.98 -27.43 -14.89
N GLY A 60 2.32 -28.47 -14.35
CA GLY A 60 1.17 -28.31 -13.45
C GLY A 60 1.53 -27.61 -12.15
N GLY A 61 2.69 -27.95 -11.56
CA GLY A 61 3.19 -27.25 -10.37
C GLY A 61 3.55 -25.79 -10.67
N LEU A 62 4.17 -25.52 -11.82
CA LEU A 62 4.48 -24.16 -12.28
C LEU A 62 3.21 -23.33 -12.45
N GLN A 63 2.20 -23.89 -13.13
CA GLN A 63 0.93 -23.22 -13.39
C GLN A 63 0.18 -22.91 -12.09
N SER A 64 0.06 -23.87 -11.18
CA SER A 64 -0.59 -23.66 -9.89
C SER A 64 0.09 -22.54 -9.08
N THR A 65 1.43 -22.52 -9.01
CA THR A 65 2.14 -21.46 -8.28
C THR A 65 1.98 -20.09 -8.93
N LEU A 66 1.99 -20.02 -10.27
CA LEU A 66 1.73 -18.77 -10.97
C LEU A 66 0.30 -18.27 -10.71
N ASP A 67 -0.69 -19.15 -10.75
CA ASP A 67 -2.08 -18.78 -10.47
C ASP A 67 -2.24 -18.21 -9.06
N ASP A 68 -1.69 -18.90 -8.05
CA ASP A 68 -1.72 -18.42 -6.66
C ASP A 68 -1.01 -17.07 -6.52
N HIS A 69 0.17 -16.94 -7.15
CA HIS A 69 0.93 -15.68 -7.16
C HIS A 69 0.15 -14.54 -7.80
N LEU A 70 -0.53 -14.78 -8.92
CA LEU A 70 -1.32 -13.75 -9.62
C LEU A 70 -2.55 -13.31 -8.81
N VAL A 71 -3.18 -14.23 -8.08
CA VAL A 71 -4.25 -13.90 -7.13
C VAL A 71 -3.70 -13.03 -6.00
N ASN A 72 -2.59 -13.44 -5.39
CA ASN A 72 -1.95 -12.69 -4.31
C ASN A 72 -1.49 -11.29 -4.78
N LEU A 73 -0.90 -11.19 -5.97
CA LEU A 73 -0.50 -9.93 -6.62
C LEU A 73 -1.67 -8.98 -6.82
N ARG A 74 -2.81 -9.49 -7.30
CA ARG A 74 -4.01 -8.68 -7.49
C ARG A 74 -4.56 -8.14 -6.17
N VAL A 75 -4.52 -8.95 -5.12
CA VAL A 75 -4.93 -8.52 -3.78
C VAL A 75 -3.98 -7.44 -3.25
N ALA A 76 -2.67 -7.67 -3.35
CA ALA A 76 -1.65 -6.71 -2.94
C ALA A 76 -1.81 -5.35 -3.64
N ASP A 77 -1.93 -5.35 -4.97
CA ASP A 77 -2.11 -4.13 -5.77
C ASP A 77 -3.35 -3.33 -5.34
N ARG A 78 -4.48 -4.01 -5.15
CA ARG A 78 -5.73 -3.37 -4.72
C ARG A 78 -5.67 -2.82 -3.30
N VAL A 79 -4.99 -3.52 -2.38
CA VAL A 79 -4.81 -3.04 -1.00
C VAL A 79 -3.91 -1.80 -0.99
N VAL A 80 -2.83 -1.80 -1.77
CA VAL A 80 -1.91 -0.67 -1.89
C VAL A 80 -2.60 0.55 -2.53
N GLU A 81 -3.39 0.35 -3.58
CA GLU A 81 -4.24 1.40 -4.16
C GLU A 81 -5.18 2.00 -3.10
N ARG A 82 -5.93 1.14 -2.39
CA ARG A 82 -6.86 1.57 -1.34
C ARG A 82 -6.17 2.35 -0.21
N ALA A 83 -4.98 1.91 0.20
CA ALA A 83 -4.19 2.55 1.24
C ALA A 83 -3.72 3.96 0.80
N ARG A 84 -3.28 4.10 -0.46
CA ARG A 84 -2.89 5.40 -1.03
C ARG A 84 -4.06 6.37 -1.09
N ASP A 85 -5.22 5.91 -1.56
CA ASP A 85 -6.44 6.73 -1.59
C ASP A 85 -6.85 7.19 -0.18
N HIS A 86 -6.74 6.29 0.80
CA HIS A 86 -7.06 6.61 2.19
C HIS A 86 -6.11 7.65 2.77
N ALA A 87 -4.81 7.51 2.53
CA ALA A 87 -3.81 8.48 2.96
C ALA A 87 -4.02 9.87 2.32
N ALA A 88 -4.38 9.92 1.04
CA ALA A 88 -4.68 11.17 0.34
C ALA A 88 -5.93 11.87 0.89
N ALA A 89 -6.98 11.09 1.19
CA ALA A 89 -8.20 11.62 1.81
C ALA A 89 -7.94 12.12 3.23
N ASP A 90 -7.08 11.42 4.00
CA ASP A 90 -6.69 11.83 5.34
C ASP A 90 -5.91 13.15 5.34
N ALA A 91 -4.91 13.27 4.46
CA ALA A 91 -4.16 14.51 4.26
C ALA A 91 -5.06 15.70 3.87
N SER A 92 -6.08 15.44 3.03
CA SER A 92 -7.08 16.45 2.65
C SER A 92 -7.96 16.88 3.84
N ARG A 93 -8.26 15.97 4.79
CA ARG A 93 -9.00 16.32 6.02
C ARG A 93 -8.14 17.11 6.99
N THR A 94 -6.88 16.74 7.17
CA THR A 94 -5.95 17.49 8.05
C THR A 94 -5.76 18.91 7.57
N THR A 95 -5.52 19.11 6.26
CA THR A 95 -5.38 20.45 5.68
C THR A 95 -6.64 21.30 5.82
N ALA A 96 -7.84 20.72 5.72
CA ALA A 96 -9.08 21.42 5.97
C ALA A 96 -9.25 21.81 7.45
N ALA A 97 -8.87 20.93 8.38
CA ALA A 97 -8.89 21.22 9.81
C ALA A 97 -7.90 22.32 10.21
N ASP A 98 -6.69 22.31 9.63
CA ASP A 98 -5.68 23.36 9.84
C ASP A 98 -6.15 24.71 9.29
N ALA A 99 -6.84 24.72 8.14
CA ALA A 99 -7.40 25.94 7.55
C ALA A 99 -8.56 26.50 8.38
N ASP A 100 -9.43 25.63 8.90
CA ASP A 100 -10.50 26.03 9.83
C ASP A 100 -9.92 26.61 11.12
N ALA A 101 -8.93 25.95 11.72
CA ALA A 101 -8.23 26.45 12.90
C ALA A 101 -7.56 27.82 12.66
N ALA A 102 -6.92 28.02 11.50
CA ALA A 102 -6.33 29.30 11.13
C ALA A 102 -7.38 30.39 10.91
N ALA A 103 -8.54 30.06 10.31
CA ALA A 103 -9.64 31.00 10.13
C ALA A 103 -10.25 31.44 11.47
N VAL A 104 -10.42 30.52 12.42
CA VAL A 104 -10.91 30.81 13.78
C VAL A 104 -9.91 31.68 14.55
N ALA A 105 -8.61 31.37 14.46
CA ALA A 105 -7.56 32.17 15.11
C ALA A 105 -7.48 33.62 14.56
N HIS A 106 -7.82 33.83 13.28
CA HIS A 106 -7.82 35.17 12.70
C HIS A 106 -9.05 36.00 13.13
N ALA A 107 -10.19 35.34 13.36
CA ALA A 107 -11.40 35.98 13.88
C ALA A 107 -11.26 36.43 15.35
N ASP A 108 -10.53 35.68 16.17
CA ASP A 108 -10.31 35.97 17.60
C ASP A 108 -9.33 37.15 17.85
N SER A 109 -8.62 37.61 16.81
CA SER A 109 -7.69 38.74 16.90
C SER A 109 -8.31 40.12 16.67
N ILE A 110 -9.62 40.20 16.39
CA ILE A 110 -10.33 41.47 16.10
C ILE A 110 -10.98 42.11 17.35
N ASP A 111 -11.15 41.39 18.46
CA ASP A 111 -11.80 41.92 19.67
C ASP A 111 -10.79 42.24 20.79
N THR A 112 -9.80 43.09 20.51
CA THR A 112 -9.00 43.68 21.58
C THR A 112 -8.97 45.20 21.44
N PHE A 113 -9.47 45.83 22.51
CA PHE A 113 -9.50 47.25 22.85
C PHE A 113 -10.73 48.04 22.41
N ASP A 114 -11.83 47.86 23.15
CA ASP A 114 -12.55 49.03 23.67
C ASP A 114 -12.64 48.92 25.20
N SER A 115 -11.62 49.42 25.89
CA SER A 115 -11.68 49.68 27.32
C SER A 115 -12.49 50.96 27.55
N GLY A 116 -13.80 50.85 27.38
CA GLY A 116 -14.78 51.75 27.99
C GLY A 116 -14.98 51.33 29.43
N ASP A 117 -14.05 51.71 30.29
CA ASP A 117 -14.28 51.83 31.72
C ASP A 117 -15.52 52.69 31.96
N GLU A 118 -16.41 52.23 32.84
CA GLU A 118 -17.37 52.96 33.69
C GLU A 118 -18.65 52.13 33.85
N PRO A 119 -18.88 51.58 35.05
CA PRO A 119 -20.12 51.98 35.70
C PRO A 119 -19.96 52.08 37.21
N GLN A 120 -20.07 53.27 37.82
CA GLN A 120 -20.68 53.42 39.15
C GLN A 120 -21.31 54.81 39.36
N THR A 121 -22.65 54.84 39.44
CA THR A 121 -23.35 55.86 40.22
C THR A 121 -24.39 55.16 41.09
N THR A 122 -24.08 55.00 42.38
CA THR A 122 -25.09 54.82 43.42
C THR A 122 -24.97 55.99 44.36
N ASP A 123 -25.82 57.01 44.16
CA ASP A 123 -26.11 57.98 45.20
C ASP A 123 -27.45 57.59 45.85
N THR A 124 -27.36 57.27 47.14
CA THR A 124 -28.47 57.04 48.05
C THR A 124 -28.53 58.27 48.94
N ASP A 125 -29.55 59.12 48.75
CA ASP A 125 -29.85 60.20 49.69
C ASP A 125 -31.05 59.82 50.57
N THR A 126 -30.92 60.19 51.84
CA THR A 126 -31.74 59.83 53.02
C THR A 126 -32.98 60.69 53.19
#